data_AF-A0A7L0DLE5-F1
#
_entry.id   AF-A0A7L0DLE5-F1
#
_cell.length_a   1.000
_cell.length_b   1.000
_cell.length_c   1.000
_cell.angle_alpha   90.00
_cell.angle_beta   90.00
_cell.angle_gamma   90.00
#
_symmetry.space_group_name_H-M   'P 1'
#
loop_
_entity.id
_entity.type
_entity.pdbx_description
1 polymer ?
#
loop_
_entity_poly.entity_id
_entity_poly.type
_entity_poly.pdbx_seq_one_letter_code
_entity_poly.pdbx_strand_id
1 'polypeptide(L)'
;AVPSSTTLLPQPLPPLPSSTVAAQQLDELLADLGHVQNKVSLVPRERNLGAQPRPGTHHPPSRQLGTGEPAEPKPSLDNMLGSLTRDLQELGITATPTGICAACRKPIAGKVLTALGKTWHPEHFTCARCGQELGGWPFFERGGQAYCEEDYHQTFSPRCAYCASPIREKVLTALDQTWHPEHFFCVHCGKVFGDDGFHEWSGKPYCRQDFLAMFAPKCQGCERPVTDNYLSALQGVWHPACFVCAECLSSFTSGSFFELEGRPYCELHFHQQQGSICHGCGHPVTGRCITAAGRKYHPEHFICAYCLGQLQKGTFREHGEKMYCQGCYNKLFL
;
A
#
# COMPACT_ATOMS: atom_id res chain seq x y z
N ALA A 1 -19.84 58.48 -36.68
CA ALA A 1 -18.89 57.36 -36.51
C ALA A 1 -18.95 56.91 -35.06
N VAL A 2 -19.52 55.74 -34.82
CA VAL A 2 -19.73 55.14 -33.49
C VAL A 2 -19.26 53.70 -33.62
N PRO A 3 -18.40 53.16 -32.74
CA PRO A 3 -18.00 51.76 -32.85
C PRO A 3 -19.12 50.86 -32.32
N SER A 4 -19.50 49.89 -33.15
CA SER A 4 -20.48 48.85 -32.86
C SER A 4 -19.99 47.94 -31.74
N SER A 5 -20.77 47.81 -30.66
CA SER A 5 -20.57 46.77 -29.65
C SER A 5 -21.48 45.59 -29.98
N THR A 6 -20.87 44.46 -30.33
CA THR A 6 -21.54 43.21 -30.71
C THR A 6 -22.17 42.56 -29.48
N THR A 7 -23.49 42.53 -29.42
CA THR A 7 -24.25 41.75 -28.43
C THR A 7 -24.20 40.27 -28.80
N LEU A 8 -23.52 39.45 -28.01
CA LEU A 8 -23.57 38.00 -28.13
C LEU A 8 -24.87 37.48 -27.46
N LEU A 9 -25.70 36.78 -28.25
CA LEU A 9 -26.83 35.99 -27.79
C LEU A 9 -26.34 34.74 -27.03
N PRO A 10 -27.05 34.26 -25.99
CA PRO A 10 -26.71 33.02 -25.32
C PRO A 10 -27.03 31.82 -26.23
N GLN A 11 -26.02 31.00 -26.50
CA GLN A 11 -26.18 29.75 -27.23
C GLN A 11 -26.74 28.63 -26.34
N PRO A 12 -27.45 27.62 -26.90
CA PRO A 12 -27.86 26.44 -26.15
C PRO A 12 -26.63 25.67 -25.63
N LEU A 13 -26.73 25.17 -24.39
CA LEU A 13 -25.67 24.40 -23.72
C LEU A 13 -25.18 23.24 -24.60
N PRO A 14 -23.86 23.06 -24.77
CA PRO A 14 -23.32 21.82 -25.32
C PRO A 14 -23.61 20.66 -24.36
N PRO A 15 -23.71 19.41 -24.86
CA PRO A 15 -23.85 18.24 -24.00
C PRO A 15 -22.69 18.17 -23.00
N LEU A 16 -22.97 17.64 -21.81
CA LEU A 16 -22.02 17.45 -20.71
C LEU A 16 -20.62 17.08 -21.26
N PRO A 17 -19.55 17.81 -20.90
CA PRO A 17 -18.23 17.42 -21.36
C PRO A 17 -17.95 16.03 -20.79
N SER A 18 -17.73 15.08 -21.70
CA SER A 18 -17.06 13.82 -21.42
C SER A 18 -15.80 14.15 -20.62
N SER A 19 -15.51 13.36 -19.58
CA SER A 19 -14.42 13.57 -18.63
C SER A 19 -13.20 14.23 -19.30
N THR A 20 -12.80 15.39 -18.79
CA THR A 20 -11.61 16.10 -19.30
C THR A 20 -10.39 15.19 -19.21
N VAL A 21 -9.39 15.36 -20.08
CA VAL A 21 -8.14 14.56 -20.02
C VAL A 21 -7.51 14.63 -18.62
N ALA A 22 -7.64 15.75 -17.91
CA ALA A 22 -7.21 15.88 -16.51
C ALA A 22 -8.07 15.04 -15.54
N ALA A 23 -9.39 14.98 -15.74
CA ALA A 23 -10.27 14.10 -14.97
C ALA A 23 -10.06 12.61 -15.33
N GLN A 24 -9.69 12.28 -16.57
CA GLN A 24 -9.32 10.93 -16.99
C GLN A 24 -7.97 10.51 -16.41
N GLN A 25 -6.98 11.39 -16.41
CA GLN A 25 -5.70 11.16 -15.73
C GLN A 25 -5.89 11.05 -14.22
N LEU A 26 -6.77 11.85 -13.63
CA LEU A 26 -7.13 11.70 -12.22
C LEU A 26 -7.88 10.39 -11.98
N ASP A 27 -8.85 10.02 -12.81
CA ASP A 27 -9.56 8.74 -12.72
C ASP A 27 -8.63 7.55 -12.94
N GLU A 28 -7.57 7.67 -13.74
CA GLU A 28 -6.54 6.64 -13.95
C GLU A 28 -5.62 6.52 -12.72
N LEU A 29 -5.21 7.66 -12.14
CA LEU A 29 -4.50 7.70 -10.84
C LEU A 29 -5.39 7.19 -9.68
N LEU A 30 -6.69 7.44 -9.73
CA LEU A 30 -7.70 7.00 -8.75
C LEU A 30 -8.10 5.52 -8.98
N ALA A 31 -8.05 5.02 -10.21
CA ALA A 31 -8.24 3.61 -10.54
C ALA A 31 -7.06 2.76 -10.06
N ASP A 32 -5.85 3.34 -10.01
CA ASP A 32 -4.69 2.73 -9.33
C ASP A 32 -4.84 2.76 -7.79
N LEU A 33 -5.57 3.73 -7.21
CA LEU A 33 -6.01 3.61 -5.79
C LEU A 33 -7.02 2.46 -5.60
N GLY A 34 -7.69 2.04 -6.68
CA GLY A 34 -8.68 0.96 -6.71
C GLY A 34 -8.12 -0.43 -7.01
N HIS A 35 -6.85 -0.57 -7.42
CA HIS A 35 -6.21 -1.87 -7.61
C HIS A 35 -5.79 -2.48 -6.27
N VAL A 36 -6.80 -2.94 -5.55
CA VAL A 36 -6.66 -3.85 -4.41
C VAL A 36 -6.14 -5.21 -4.88
N GLN A 37 -4.82 -5.38 -5.03
CA GLN A 37 -4.23 -6.72 -5.00
C GLN A 37 -3.96 -7.14 -3.55
N ASN A 38 -5.06 -7.53 -2.91
CA ASN A 38 -5.06 -8.07 -1.58
C ASN A 38 -4.72 -9.56 -1.64
N LYS A 39 -3.43 -9.92 -1.67
CA LYS A 39 -2.94 -11.28 -1.35
C LYS A 39 -1.55 -11.24 -0.73
N VAL A 40 -1.46 -10.84 0.54
CA VAL A 40 -0.30 -11.24 1.35
C VAL A 40 -0.42 -12.74 1.60
N SER A 41 0.38 -13.53 0.87
CA SER A 41 0.45 -14.98 1.10
C SER A 41 1.56 -15.26 2.11
N LEU A 42 1.17 -15.40 3.37
CA LEU A 42 2.06 -15.95 4.40
C LEU A 42 2.07 -17.46 4.25
N VAL A 43 3.15 -17.98 3.66
CA VAL A 43 3.33 -19.42 3.52
C VAL A 43 4.31 -19.89 4.59
N PRO A 44 3.89 -20.71 5.56
CA PRO A 44 4.84 -21.41 6.43
C PRO A 44 5.72 -22.30 5.56
N ARG A 45 7.05 -22.21 5.67
CA ARG A 45 7.92 -23.22 5.06
C ARG A 45 7.79 -24.53 5.84
N GLU A 46 7.52 -25.62 5.12
CA GLU A 46 7.60 -26.96 5.68
C GLU A 46 9.02 -27.22 6.22
N ARG A 47 9.12 -27.47 7.53
CA ARG A 47 10.36 -27.94 8.16
C ARG A 47 10.59 -29.39 7.73
N ASN A 48 11.35 -29.59 6.67
CA ASN A 48 11.86 -30.91 6.30
C ASN A 48 13.08 -31.23 7.18
N LEU A 49 12.83 -31.46 8.47
CA LEU A 49 13.83 -31.88 9.44
C LEU A 49 14.08 -33.39 9.24
N GLY A 50 15.26 -33.75 8.74
CA GLY A 50 15.72 -35.13 8.72
C GLY A 50 15.78 -35.72 10.13
N ALA A 51 15.38 -36.99 10.26
CA ALA A 51 15.23 -37.71 11.53
C ALA A 51 16.47 -37.65 12.44
N GLN A 52 16.27 -37.35 13.73
CA GLN A 52 17.29 -37.47 14.77
C GLN A 52 17.45 -38.93 15.24
N PRO A 53 18.68 -39.43 15.50
CA PRO A 53 18.88 -40.62 16.33
C PRO A 53 19.10 -40.24 17.81
N ARG A 54 18.32 -40.86 18.71
CA ARG A 54 18.49 -40.74 20.18
C ARG A 54 19.67 -41.61 20.65
N PRO A 55 20.57 -41.13 21.53
CA PRO A 55 21.48 -41.99 22.28
C PRO A 55 20.89 -42.37 23.65
N GLY A 56 20.74 -43.67 23.92
CA GLY A 56 20.47 -44.19 25.26
C GLY A 56 21.78 -44.29 26.06
N THR A 57 21.78 -43.73 27.28
CA THR A 57 22.91 -43.76 28.22
C THR A 57 22.77 -44.89 29.24
N HIS A 58 23.73 -45.81 29.27
CA HIS A 58 24.02 -46.63 30.45
C HIS A 58 25.54 -46.67 30.68
N HIS A 59 25.95 -46.25 31.88
CA HIS A 59 27.31 -46.40 32.42
C HIS A 59 27.58 -47.85 32.86
N PRO A 60 28.84 -48.32 32.80
CA PRO A 60 29.35 -49.37 33.68
C PRO A 60 30.31 -48.80 34.76
N PRO A 61 30.48 -49.46 35.91
CA PRO A 61 31.56 -49.17 36.85
C PRO A 61 32.72 -50.18 36.75
N SER A 62 33.90 -49.70 37.11
CA SER A 62 35.19 -50.39 37.10
C SER A 62 35.39 -51.37 38.27
N ARG A 63 36.18 -52.44 38.08
CA ARG A 63 37.02 -53.03 39.14
C ARG A 63 38.13 -53.97 38.62
N GLN A 64 39.08 -54.23 39.51
CA GLN A 64 40.51 -54.55 39.36
C GLN A 64 40.89 -56.04 39.24
N LEU A 65 42.05 -56.28 38.60
CA LEU A 65 43.19 -57.19 38.86
C LEU A 65 43.00 -58.61 39.45
N GLY A 66 43.65 -59.63 38.82
CA GLY A 66 44.10 -60.86 39.51
C GLY A 66 44.38 -62.11 38.66
N THR A 67 45.66 -62.30 38.28
CA THR A 67 46.49 -63.54 38.16
C THR A 67 45.95 -64.89 37.64
N GLY A 68 46.70 -65.51 36.71
CA GLY A 68 46.77 -66.97 36.53
C GLY A 68 47.18 -67.46 35.12
N GLU A 69 48.46 -67.85 34.96
CA GLU A 69 49.04 -68.69 33.88
C GLU A 69 48.48 -70.15 33.90
N PRO A 70 48.81 -71.11 32.98
CA PRO A 70 49.84 -71.12 31.91
C PRO A 70 49.46 -71.79 30.54
N ALA A 71 50.44 -71.71 29.60
CA ALA A 71 50.88 -72.72 28.60
C ALA A 71 50.44 -72.63 27.12
N GLU A 72 51.43 -72.46 26.24
CA GLU A 72 51.37 -72.53 24.75
C GLU A 72 51.23 -73.98 24.21
N PRO A 73 50.76 -74.22 22.95
CA PRO A 73 51.67 -74.17 21.77
C PRO A 73 51.03 -73.63 20.45
N LYS A 74 51.89 -73.10 19.56
CA LYS A 74 51.59 -72.48 18.23
C LYS A 74 51.05 -73.50 17.20
N PRO A 75 50.17 -73.13 16.23
CA PRO A 75 50.69 -72.77 14.89
C PRO A 75 49.81 -71.89 13.95
N SER A 76 50.51 -71.29 12.97
CA SER A 76 50.06 -70.82 11.64
C SER A 76 49.33 -69.47 11.52
N LEU A 77 49.84 -68.60 10.65
CA LEU A 77 49.36 -67.24 10.36
C LEU A 77 47.92 -67.20 9.78
N ASP A 78 47.45 -68.26 9.12
CA ASP A 78 46.05 -68.35 8.65
C ASP A 78 45.04 -68.57 9.79
N ASN A 79 45.49 -69.17 10.90
CA ASN A 79 44.68 -69.24 12.12
C ASN A 79 44.66 -67.91 12.88
N MET A 80 45.57 -66.98 12.63
CA MET A 80 45.56 -65.68 13.32
C MET A 80 44.48 -64.74 12.81
N LEU A 81 44.11 -64.79 11.52
CA LEU A 81 42.96 -64.05 10.98
C LEU A 81 41.62 -64.66 11.42
N GLY A 82 41.53 -65.99 11.45
CA GLY A 82 40.36 -66.71 11.97
C GLY A 82 40.19 -66.57 13.48
N SER A 83 41.29 -66.58 14.24
CA SER A 83 41.28 -66.41 15.70
C SER A 83 41.07 -64.95 16.08
N LEU A 84 41.65 -63.94 15.41
CA LEU A 84 41.32 -62.53 15.66
C LEU A 84 39.81 -62.25 15.47
N THR A 85 39.20 -62.88 14.46
CA THR A 85 37.75 -62.78 14.21
C THR A 85 36.92 -63.48 15.30
N ARG A 86 37.41 -64.61 15.82
CA ARG A 86 36.76 -65.40 16.88
C ARG A 86 36.98 -64.85 18.30
N ASP A 87 38.14 -64.25 18.55
CA ASP A 87 38.53 -63.64 19.83
C ASP A 87 37.86 -62.26 19.99
N LEU A 88 37.62 -61.53 18.89
CA LEU A 88 36.70 -60.37 18.86
C LEU A 88 35.25 -60.79 19.16
N GLN A 89 34.86 -62.00 18.77
CA GLN A 89 33.53 -62.56 18.97
C GLN A 89 33.33 -63.10 20.42
N GLU A 90 34.40 -63.52 21.10
CA GLU A 90 34.38 -63.96 22.52
C GLU A 90 34.46 -62.82 23.54
N LEU A 91 35.04 -61.67 23.18
CA LEU A 91 34.96 -60.44 24.00
C LEU A 91 33.58 -59.74 23.93
N GLY A 92 32.58 -60.38 23.30
CA GLY A 92 31.24 -59.83 23.14
C GLY A 92 31.15 -58.65 22.17
N ILE A 93 32.22 -58.37 21.43
CA ILE A 93 32.25 -57.36 20.37
C ILE A 93 32.00 -58.07 19.04
N THR A 94 30.83 -58.68 18.91
CA THR A 94 30.29 -59.00 17.59
C THR A 94 29.91 -57.68 16.94
N ALA A 95 30.89 -56.99 16.33
CA ALA A 95 30.62 -55.90 15.41
C ALA A 95 30.01 -56.52 14.14
N THR A 96 28.77 -57.00 14.24
CA THR A 96 27.97 -57.36 13.08
C THR A 96 27.94 -56.12 12.19
N PRO A 97 28.39 -56.21 10.93
CA PRO A 97 28.39 -55.05 10.05
C PRO A 97 26.96 -54.53 9.92
N THR A 98 26.73 -53.31 10.39
CA THR A 98 25.40 -52.69 10.40
C THR A 98 24.99 -52.15 9.02
N GLY A 99 25.87 -52.25 8.03
CA GLY A 99 25.67 -51.81 6.64
C GLY A 99 26.99 -51.48 5.93
N ILE A 100 26.91 -51.12 4.64
CA ILE A 100 28.06 -50.65 3.84
C ILE A 100 27.94 -49.13 3.67
N CYS A 101 28.99 -48.39 4.05
CA CYS A 101 28.99 -46.93 3.94
C CYS A 101 28.86 -46.47 2.48
N ALA A 102 27.91 -45.59 2.21
CA ALA A 102 27.66 -45.05 0.87
C ALA A 102 28.81 -44.20 0.30
N ALA A 103 29.62 -43.56 1.16
CA ALA A 103 30.76 -42.74 0.74
C ALA A 103 32.00 -43.60 0.45
N CYS A 104 32.47 -44.38 1.43
CA CYS A 104 33.75 -45.10 1.32
C CYS A 104 33.61 -46.57 0.86
N ARG A 105 32.38 -47.08 0.70
CA ARG A 105 32.06 -48.46 0.30
C ARG A 105 32.62 -49.56 1.21
N LYS A 106 33.00 -49.23 2.45
CA LYS A 106 33.49 -50.17 3.46
C LYS A 106 32.38 -50.58 4.44
N PRO A 107 32.44 -51.79 5.03
CA PRO A 107 31.53 -52.19 6.10
C PRO A 107 31.64 -51.25 7.31
N ILE A 108 30.49 -50.86 7.88
CA ILE A 108 30.42 -50.00 9.06
C ILE A 108 30.47 -50.88 10.31
N ALA A 109 31.49 -50.68 11.15
CA ALA A 109 31.61 -51.31 12.45
C ALA A 109 31.27 -50.27 13.54
N GLY A 110 30.36 -50.60 14.45
CA GLY A 110 29.96 -49.72 15.56
C GLY A 110 28.82 -48.76 15.22
N LYS A 111 28.99 -47.45 15.48
CA LYS A 111 27.92 -46.45 15.32
C LYS A 111 27.63 -46.21 13.83
N VAL A 112 26.43 -46.59 13.40
CA VAL A 112 25.92 -46.32 12.05
C VAL A 112 25.02 -45.09 12.02
N LEU A 113 25.16 -44.28 10.99
CA LEU A 113 24.21 -43.21 10.67
C LEU A 113 23.37 -43.64 9.47
N THR A 114 22.05 -43.68 9.64
CA THR A 114 21.10 -43.96 8.55
C THR A 114 20.43 -42.66 8.14
N ALA A 115 20.72 -42.19 6.92
CA ALA A 115 20.21 -40.93 6.38
C ALA A 115 20.15 -41.00 4.84
N LEU A 116 19.23 -40.25 4.22
CA LEU A 116 19.04 -40.23 2.75
C LEU A 116 18.79 -41.64 2.16
N GLY A 117 18.14 -42.53 2.92
CA GLY A 117 17.91 -43.93 2.54
C GLY A 117 19.17 -44.80 2.46
N LYS A 118 20.30 -44.35 3.01
CA LYS A 118 21.61 -45.02 2.97
C LYS A 118 22.24 -45.09 4.35
N THR A 119 23.26 -45.93 4.50
CA THR A 119 24.07 -46.00 5.72
C THR A 119 25.44 -45.35 5.52
N TRP A 120 25.91 -44.67 6.56
CA TRP A 120 27.12 -43.86 6.53
C TRP A 120 27.90 -44.06 7.83
N HIS A 121 29.23 -43.93 7.76
CA HIS A 121 29.99 -43.60 8.95
C HIS A 121 29.64 -42.15 9.35
N PRO A 122 29.52 -41.84 10.65
CA PRO A 122 29.23 -40.48 11.13
C PRO A 122 30.18 -39.40 10.55
N GLU A 123 31.46 -39.73 10.42
CA GLU A 123 32.52 -38.89 9.84
C GLU A 123 32.41 -38.69 8.31
N HIS A 124 31.81 -39.66 7.62
CA HIS A 124 31.67 -39.63 6.16
C HIS A 124 30.34 -39.02 5.70
N PHE A 125 29.45 -38.69 6.65
CA PHE A 125 28.22 -37.97 6.36
C PHE A 125 28.47 -36.48 6.53
N THR A 126 28.88 -35.83 5.45
CA THR A 126 29.31 -34.43 5.44
C THR A 126 28.38 -33.55 4.60
N CYS A 127 28.41 -32.24 4.87
CA CYS A 127 27.73 -31.25 4.05
C CYS A 127 28.32 -31.21 2.64
N ALA A 128 27.47 -31.30 1.63
CA ALA A 128 27.87 -31.28 0.22
C ALA A 128 28.58 -29.99 -0.23
N ARG A 129 28.47 -28.89 0.53
CA ARG A 129 29.04 -27.58 0.20
C ARG A 129 30.30 -27.25 1.00
N CYS A 130 30.23 -27.26 2.34
CA CYS A 130 31.40 -26.94 3.17
C CYS A 130 32.21 -28.16 3.66
N GLY A 131 31.71 -29.39 3.48
CA GLY A 131 32.39 -30.60 3.95
C GLY A 131 32.30 -30.86 5.46
N GLN A 132 31.56 -30.04 6.21
CA GLN A 132 31.38 -30.23 7.65
C GLN A 132 30.69 -31.56 7.96
N GLU A 133 31.18 -32.29 8.97
CA GLU A 133 30.57 -33.53 9.46
C GLU A 133 29.20 -33.26 10.10
N LEU A 134 28.17 -33.95 9.61
CA LEU A 134 26.77 -33.82 10.02
C LEU A 134 26.31 -34.97 10.93
N GLY A 135 27.19 -35.93 11.26
CA GLY A 135 26.88 -37.18 11.96
C GLY A 135 26.25 -37.09 13.37
N GLY A 136 25.96 -35.88 13.85
CA GLY A 136 25.16 -35.60 15.05
C GLY A 136 24.44 -34.25 15.02
N TRP A 137 24.46 -33.53 13.90
CA TRP A 137 23.88 -32.19 13.76
C TRP A 137 22.63 -32.23 12.89
N PRO A 138 21.65 -31.33 13.10
CA PRO A 138 20.53 -31.20 12.17
C PRO A 138 21.03 -30.86 10.77
N PHE A 139 20.43 -31.48 9.76
CA PHE A 139 20.77 -31.28 8.36
C PHE A 139 19.51 -31.16 7.51
N PHE A 140 19.67 -30.59 6.33
CA PHE A 140 18.62 -30.50 5.32
C PHE A 140 18.95 -31.36 4.10
N GLU A 141 17.96 -32.07 3.60
CA GLU A 141 18.08 -32.86 2.37
C GLU A 141 17.56 -32.08 1.17
N ARG A 142 18.33 -32.07 0.07
CA ARG A 142 17.85 -31.61 -1.24
C ARG A 142 18.55 -32.36 -2.36
N GLY A 143 17.78 -32.96 -3.27
CA GLY A 143 18.34 -33.72 -4.40
C GLY A 143 19.19 -34.92 -3.97
N GLY A 144 18.87 -35.57 -2.83
CA GLY A 144 19.61 -36.70 -2.30
C GLY A 144 20.99 -36.35 -1.71
N GLN A 145 21.22 -35.09 -1.38
CA GLN A 145 22.45 -34.58 -0.75
C GLN A 145 22.11 -33.90 0.58
N ALA A 146 23.04 -34.00 1.54
CA ALA A 146 22.91 -33.37 2.85
C ALA A 146 23.63 -32.01 2.88
N TYR A 147 22.95 -31.01 3.44
CA TYR A 147 23.48 -29.66 3.65
C TYR A 147 23.40 -29.30 5.12
N CYS A 148 24.40 -28.59 5.64
CA CYS A 148 24.27 -27.92 6.94
C CYS A 148 23.23 -26.81 6.83
N GLU A 149 22.67 -26.39 7.98
CA GLU A 149 21.64 -25.34 8.03
C GLU A 149 22.06 -24.06 7.30
N GLU A 150 23.29 -23.59 7.56
CA GLU A 150 23.81 -22.36 6.99
C GLU A 150 23.91 -22.42 5.45
N ASP A 151 24.55 -23.46 4.92
CA ASP A 151 24.72 -23.63 3.47
C ASP A 151 23.40 -23.85 2.73
N TYR A 152 22.48 -24.60 3.36
CA TYR A 152 21.15 -24.80 2.80
C TYR A 152 20.41 -23.47 2.68
N HIS A 153 20.43 -22.64 3.72
CA HIS A 153 19.76 -21.36 3.71
C HIS A 153 20.41 -20.36 2.75
N GLN A 154 21.73 -20.28 2.73
CA GLN A 154 22.45 -19.36 1.83
C GLN A 154 22.22 -19.67 0.34
N THR A 155 22.06 -20.95 0.00
CA THR A 155 21.99 -21.40 -1.40
C THR A 155 20.56 -21.49 -1.91
N PHE A 156 19.62 -21.94 -1.07
CA PHE A 156 18.30 -22.33 -1.54
C PHE A 156 17.14 -21.53 -0.96
N SER A 157 17.37 -20.69 0.04
CA SER A 157 16.28 -19.90 0.63
C SER A 157 16.08 -18.57 -0.11
N PRO A 158 14.83 -18.12 -0.26
CA PRO A 158 14.55 -16.81 -0.85
C PRO A 158 15.19 -15.71 0.00
N ARG A 159 15.59 -14.62 -0.65
CA ARG A 159 16.24 -13.48 0.01
C ARG A 159 15.24 -12.36 0.24
N CYS A 160 15.34 -11.73 1.39
CA CYS A 160 14.51 -10.57 1.69
C CYS A 160 14.93 -9.38 0.82
N ALA A 161 13.97 -8.74 0.15
CA ALA A 161 14.21 -7.55 -0.66
C ALA A 161 14.80 -6.35 0.12
N TYR A 162 14.52 -6.26 1.42
CA TYR A 162 15.04 -5.20 2.27
C TYR A 162 16.48 -5.46 2.78
N CYS A 163 16.71 -6.60 3.44
CA CYS A 163 18.00 -6.88 4.10
C CYS A 163 18.93 -7.82 3.32
N ALA A 164 18.50 -8.34 2.15
CA ALA A 164 19.22 -9.32 1.32
C ALA A 164 19.56 -10.67 2.00
N SER A 165 19.18 -10.86 3.27
CA SER A 165 19.40 -12.09 4.03
C SER A 165 18.41 -13.19 3.65
N PRO A 166 18.81 -14.48 3.74
CA PRO A 166 17.92 -15.60 3.47
C PRO A 166 16.79 -15.70 4.50
N ILE A 167 15.56 -15.91 4.03
CA ILE A 167 14.36 -16.04 4.88
C ILE A 167 14.21 -17.50 5.32
N ARG A 168 14.39 -17.74 6.63
CA ARG A 168 14.43 -19.10 7.20
C ARG A 168 13.05 -19.69 7.47
N GLU A 169 12.11 -18.88 7.95
CA GLU A 169 10.83 -19.36 8.45
C GLU A 169 9.64 -18.85 7.60
N LYS A 170 9.03 -17.74 8.04
CA LYS A 170 7.87 -17.15 7.39
C LYS A 170 8.34 -16.28 6.25
N VAL A 171 7.95 -16.64 5.02
CA VAL A 171 8.12 -15.79 3.86
C VAL A 171 6.84 -15.00 3.62
N LEU A 172 6.99 -13.69 3.51
CA LEU A 172 5.95 -12.81 3.01
C LEU A 172 6.25 -12.55 1.53
N THR A 173 5.29 -12.84 0.66
CA THR A 173 5.39 -12.54 -0.77
C THR A 173 4.51 -11.35 -1.10
N ALA A 174 5.10 -10.27 -1.61
CA ALA A 174 4.42 -9.04 -2.02
C ALA A 174 5.30 -8.27 -3.02
N LEU A 175 4.69 -7.50 -3.92
CA LEU A 175 5.41 -6.71 -4.94
C LEU A 175 6.37 -7.57 -5.79
N ASP A 176 5.91 -8.77 -6.15
CA ASP A 176 6.69 -9.81 -6.86
C ASP A 176 8.03 -10.16 -6.19
N GLN A 177 8.15 -9.91 -4.89
CA GLN A 177 9.35 -10.10 -4.10
C GLN A 177 9.06 -10.82 -2.79
N THR A 178 10.12 -11.34 -2.18
CA THR A 178 10.06 -12.02 -0.88
C THR A 178 10.63 -11.14 0.22
N TRP A 179 9.96 -11.15 1.37
CA TRP A 179 10.25 -10.28 2.49
C TRP A 179 10.20 -11.08 3.78
N HIS A 180 10.96 -10.63 4.78
CA HIS A 180 10.62 -10.98 6.15
C HIS A 180 9.34 -10.23 6.54
N PRO A 181 8.43 -10.83 7.32
CA PRO A 181 7.23 -10.14 7.81
C PRO A 181 7.54 -8.82 8.52
N GLU A 182 8.63 -8.76 9.30
CA GLU A 182 9.08 -7.56 9.99
C GLU A 182 9.75 -6.51 9.09
N HIS A 183 10.20 -6.89 7.90
CA HIS A 183 10.86 -6.00 6.94
C HIS A 183 9.94 -5.51 5.82
N PHE A 184 8.66 -5.86 5.89
CA PHE A 184 7.63 -5.35 4.98
C PHE A 184 6.80 -4.29 5.70
N PHE A 185 7.24 -3.03 5.58
CA PHE A 185 6.68 -1.88 6.28
C PHE A 185 6.55 -0.67 5.35
N CYS A 186 5.78 0.33 5.77
CA CYS A 186 5.62 1.58 5.02
C CYS A 186 6.97 2.29 4.86
N VAL A 187 7.35 2.60 3.62
CA VAL A 187 8.60 3.32 3.32
C VAL A 187 8.65 4.72 3.94
N HIS A 188 7.49 5.34 4.19
CA HIS A 188 7.40 6.69 4.75
C HIS A 188 7.44 6.71 6.28
N CYS A 189 6.52 6.01 6.96
CA CYS A 189 6.45 6.03 8.43
C CYS A 189 7.14 4.85 9.13
N GLY A 190 7.60 3.83 8.40
CA GLY A 190 8.26 2.65 8.98
C GLY A 190 7.34 1.67 9.71
N LYS A 191 6.01 1.90 9.72
CA LYS A 191 5.06 1.00 10.37
C LYS A 191 4.85 -0.28 9.56
N VAL A 192 4.89 -1.42 10.24
CA VAL A 192 4.45 -2.71 9.67
C VAL A 192 2.97 -2.66 9.35
N PHE A 193 2.56 -3.35 8.28
CA PHE A 193 1.17 -3.40 7.87
C PHE A 193 0.38 -4.36 8.76
N GLY A 194 -0.80 -3.90 9.21
CA GLY A 194 -1.77 -4.72 9.92
C GLY A 194 -2.80 -5.33 8.97
N ASP A 195 -4.01 -5.55 9.49
CA ASP A 195 -5.13 -6.12 8.72
C ASP A 195 -5.60 -5.19 7.57
N ASP A 196 -5.33 -3.88 7.68
CA ASP A 196 -5.64 -2.88 6.65
C ASP A 196 -4.78 -3.01 5.38
N GLY A 197 -3.75 -3.87 5.41
CA GLY A 197 -2.86 -4.10 4.27
C GLY A 197 -1.95 -2.92 3.94
N PHE A 198 -1.52 -2.84 2.68
CA PHE A 198 -0.61 -1.82 2.15
C PHE A 198 -1.12 -1.28 0.82
N HIS A 199 -0.57 -0.15 0.38
CA HIS A 199 -0.83 0.44 -0.94
C HIS A 199 0.51 0.54 -1.68
N GLU A 200 0.49 0.29 -2.98
CA GLU A 200 1.69 0.27 -3.82
C GLU A 200 1.80 1.58 -4.60
N TRP A 201 2.99 2.16 -4.61
CA TRP A 201 3.29 3.29 -5.49
C TRP A 201 4.73 3.20 -5.98
N SER A 202 4.91 3.08 -7.31
CA SER A 202 6.24 3.01 -7.94
C SER A 202 7.13 1.89 -7.37
N GLY A 203 6.53 0.71 -7.18
CA GLY A 203 7.18 -0.48 -6.62
C GLY A 203 7.48 -0.41 -5.12
N LYS A 204 6.93 0.57 -4.40
CA LYS A 204 7.17 0.79 -2.97
C LYS A 204 5.89 0.65 -2.15
N PRO A 205 5.95 -0.01 -0.98
CA PRO A 205 4.78 -0.17 -0.11
C PRO A 205 4.59 1.03 0.82
N TYR A 206 3.36 1.53 0.89
CA TYR A 206 2.92 2.64 1.74
C TYR A 206 1.72 2.22 2.60
N CYS A 207 1.58 2.82 3.79
CA CYS A 207 0.35 2.64 4.58
C CYS A 207 -0.73 3.55 4.00
N ARG A 208 -2.01 3.22 4.25
CA ARG A 208 -3.16 4.00 3.76
C ARG A 208 -3.02 5.50 4.09
N GLN A 209 -2.60 5.83 5.31
CA GLN A 209 -2.49 7.22 5.75
C GLN A 209 -1.43 8.00 4.96
N ASP A 210 -0.23 7.46 4.83
CA ASP A 210 0.88 8.11 4.11
C ASP A 210 0.58 8.18 2.62
N PHE A 211 0.01 7.12 2.06
CA PHE A 211 -0.38 7.05 0.67
C PHE A 211 -1.40 8.15 0.32
N LEU A 212 -2.46 8.31 1.12
CA LEU A 212 -3.43 9.37 0.93
C LEU A 212 -2.83 10.77 1.15
N ALA A 213 -1.96 10.93 2.15
CA ALA A 213 -1.36 12.22 2.45
C ALA A 213 -0.45 12.74 1.32
N MET A 214 0.24 11.83 0.62
CA MET A 214 1.21 12.19 -0.41
C MET A 214 0.64 12.16 -1.82
N PHE A 215 -0.24 11.21 -2.13
CA PHE A 215 -0.64 10.92 -3.52
C PHE A 215 -2.10 11.21 -3.81
N ALA A 216 -2.98 11.22 -2.80
CA ALA A 216 -4.38 11.50 -3.06
C ALA A 216 -4.63 12.99 -3.35
N PRO A 217 -5.54 13.30 -4.27
CA PRO A 217 -5.82 14.68 -4.65
C PRO A 217 -6.46 15.42 -3.47
N LYS A 218 -6.08 16.70 -3.32
CA LYS A 218 -6.52 17.53 -2.17
C LYS A 218 -7.74 18.36 -2.54
N CYS A 219 -8.70 18.40 -1.63
CA CYS A 219 -9.89 19.23 -1.76
C CYS A 219 -9.52 20.71 -1.79
N GLN A 220 -9.95 21.47 -2.79
CA GLN A 220 -9.63 22.91 -2.84
C GLN A 220 -10.36 23.77 -1.81
N GLY A 221 -11.39 23.24 -1.15
CA GLY A 221 -12.05 23.96 -0.06
C GLY A 221 -11.41 23.76 1.32
N CYS A 222 -10.77 22.62 1.58
CA CYS A 222 -10.27 22.29 2.92
C CYS A 222 -8.85 21.72 2.95
N GLU A 223 -8.20 21.57 1.80
CA GLU A 223 -6.84 21.06 1.59
C GLU A 223 -6.59 19.62 2.08
N ARG A 224 -7.63 18.92 2.51
CA ARG A 224 -7.54 17.53 2.94
C ARG A 224 -7.63 16.58 1.74
N PRO A 225 -6.94 15.42 1.80
CA PRO A 225 -7.07 14.38 0.78
C PRO A 225 -8.52 13.93 0.60
N VAL A 226 -8.93 13.75 -0.65
CA VAL A 226 -10.25 13.24 -1.00
C VAL A 226 -10.12 11.76 -1.36
N THR A 227 -10.91 10.90 -0.72
CA THR A 227 -10.86 9.45 -0.97
C THR A 227 -11.95 9.02 -1.94
N ASP A 228 -13.21 9.30 -1.61
CA ASP A 228 -14.37 8.76 -2.31
C ASP A 228 -15.48 9.81 -2.41
N ASN A 229 -16.36 9.65 -3.42
CA ASN A 229 -17.54 10.49 -3.64
C ASN A 229 -17.21 12.00 -3.66
N TYR A 230 -16.46 12.41 -4.68
CA TYR A 230 -15.93 13.76 -4.84
C TYR A 230 -16.53 14.49 -6.03
N LEU A 231 -16.40 15.81 -6.03
CA LEU A 231 -16.83 16.67 -7.13
C LEU A 231 -15.61 17.19 -7.87
N SER A 232 -15.61 17.02 -9.19
CA SER A 232 -14.63 17.63 -10.10
C SER A 232 -15.21 18.94 -10.64
N ALA A 233 -14.65 20.07 -10.19
CA ALA A 233 -15.08 21.40 -10.60
C ALA A 233 -13.92 22.39 -10.47
N LEU A 234 -13.93 23.47 -11.25
CA LEU A 234 -12.94 24.55 -11.17
C LEU A 234 -11.49 24.04 -11.32
N GLN A 235 -11.28 23.05 -12.20
CA GLN A 235 -9.97 22.41 -12.43
C GLN A 235 -9.37 21.75 -11.17
N GLY A 236 -10.20 21.38 -10.20
CA GLY A 236 -9.78 20.70 -8.97
C GLY A 236 -10.82 19.71 -8.46
N VAL A 237 -10.48 19.07 -7.35
CA VAL A 237 -11.39 18.17 -6.63
C VAL A 237 -11.91 18.81 -5.35
N TRP A 238 -13.11 18.42 -4.97
CA TRP A 238 -13.80 18.95 -3.82
C TRP A 238 -14.55 17.84 -3.09
N HIS A 239 -14.59 17.91 -1.77
CA HIS A 239 -15.62 17.19 -1.04
C HIS A 239 -16.99 17.80 -1.38
N PRO A 240 -18.07 17.01 -1.49
CA PRO A 240 -19.41 17.54 -1.71
C PRO A 240 -19.82 18.59 -0.67
N ALA A 241 -19.41 18.40 0.59
CA ALA A 241 -19.63 19.35 1.67
C ALA A 241 -18.75 20.61 1.61
N CYS A 242 -17.63 20.56 0.88
CA CYS A 242 -16.72 21.70 0.72
C CYS A 242 -17.00 22.53 -0.53
N PHE A 243 -17.76 22.00 -1.50
CA PHE A 243 -18.16 22.73 -2.69
C PHE A 243 -19.39 23.61 -2.37
N VAL A 244 -19.12 24.76 -1.76
CA VAL A 244 -20.12 25.71 -1.27
C VAL A 244 -19.81 27.13 -1.76
N CYS A 245 -20.79 28.02 -1.73
CA CYS A 245 -20.58 29.41 -2.11
C CYS A 245 -19.47 30.06 -1.25
N ALA A 246 -18.51 30.71 -1.90
CA ALA A 246 -17.38 31.39 -1.27
C ALA A 246 -17.75 32.53 -0.31
N GLU A 247 -18.99 33.05 -0.39
CA GLU A 247 -19.47 34.15 0.45
C GLU A 247 -20.37 33.65 1.58
N CYS A 248 -21.42 32.85 1.29
CA CYS A 248 -22.37 32.39 2.30
C CYS A 248 -22.18 30.95 2.78
N LEU A 249 -21.18 30.24 2.26
CA LEU A 249 -20.85 28.86 2.64
C LEU A 249 -22.01 27.86 2.48
N SER A 250 -23.03 28.24 1.71
CA SER A 250 -24.19 27.40 1.44
C SER A 250 -23.93 26.50 0.22
N SER A 251 -24.45 25.28 0.26
CA SER A 251 -24.44 24.38 -0.88
C SER A 251 -25.33 24.88 -2.02
N PHE A 252 -25.06 24.41 -3.23
CA PHE A 252 -25.80 24.80 -4.43
C PHE A 252 -27.08 23.98 -4.57
N THR A 253 -28.16 24.39 -3.91
CA THR A 253 -29.45 23.68 -3.91
C THR A 253 -30.04 23.51 -5.32
N SER A 254 -29.79 24.47 -6.23
CA SER A 254 -30.27 24.42 -7.61
C SER A 254 -29.41 23.57 -8.54
N GLY A 255 -28.31 22.99 -8.03
CA GLY A 255 -27.31 22.30 -8.85
C GLY A 255 -26.51 23.20 -9.79
N SER A 256 -26.73 24.51 -9.76
CA SER A 256 -26.03 25.51 -10.57
C SER A 256 -25.13 26.38 -9.69
N PHE A 257 -23.94 26.70 -10.20
CA PHE A 257 -22.98 27.60 -9.57
C PHE A 257 -22.35 28.51 -10.62
N PHE A 258 -21.74 29.60 -10.17
CA PHE A 258 -20.97 30.52 -11.01
C PHE A 258 -19.53 30.58 -10.53
N GLU A 259 -18.59 30.68 -11.47
CA GLU A 259 -17.17 30.81 -11.17
C GLU A 259 -16.74 32.28 -11.23
N LEU A 260 -16.01 32.74 -10.21
CA LEU A 260 -15.31 34.02 -10.22
C LEU A 260 -13.94 33.81 -9.57
N GLU A 261 -12.87 34.13 -10.31
CA GLU A 261 -11.47 33.97 -9.85
C GLU A 261 -11.14 32.56 -9.32
N GLY A 262 -11.68 31.51 -9.95
CA GLY A 262 -11.48 30.13 -9.53
C GLY A 262 -12.22 29.74 -8.24
N ARG A 263 -13.18 30.56 -7.78
CA ARG A 263 -14.01 30.28 -6.60
C ARG A 263 -15.49 30.13 -7.00
N PRO A 264 -16.24 29.21 -6.36
CA PRO A 264 -17.64 28.99 -6.67
C PRO A 264 -18.55 29.96 -5.89
N TYR A 265 -19.51 30.57 -6.58
CA TYR A 265 -20.49 31.51 -6.04
C TYR A 265 -21.92 31.09 -6.37
N CYS A 266 -22.85 31.34 -5.46
CA CYS A 266 -24.27 31.21 -5.78
C CYS A 266 -24.69 32.37 -6.69
N GLU A 267 -25.80 32.21 -7.40
CA GLU A 267 -26.30 33.20 -8.35
C GLU A 267 -26.38 34.61 -7.74
N LEU A 268 -26.93 34.72 -6.52
CA LEU A 268 -27.04 36.00 -5.82
C LEU A 268 -25.68 36.65 -5.57
N HIS A 269 -24.73 35.95 -4.94
CA HIS A 269 -23.44 36.53 -4.59
C HIS A 269 -22.56 36.79 -5.82
N PHE A 270 -22.67 35.98 -6.87
CA PHE A 270 -22.00 36.23 -8.14
C PHE A 270 -22.45 37.55 -8.77
N HIS A 271 -23.77 37.77 -8.82
CA HIS A 271 -24.34 39.01 -9.37
C HIS A 271 -24.12 40.21 -8.45
N GLN A 272 -24.04 40.00 -7.13
CA GLN A 272 -23.69 41.04 -6.16
C GLN A 272 -22.25 41.54 -6.36
N GLN A 273 -21.27 40.64 -6.50
CA GLN A 273 -19.88 41.01 -6.77
C GLN A 273 -19.72 41.76 -8.11
N GLN A 274 -20.49 41.39 -9.13
CA GLN A 274 -20.50 42.09 -10.42
C GLN A 274 -21.35 43.38 -10.46
N GLY A 275 -22.00 43.74 -9.35
CA GLY A 275 -22.87 44.93 -9.29
C GLY A 275 -24.05 44.83 -10.27
N SER A 276 -24.69 43.68 -10.36
CA SER A 276 -25.82 43.39 -11.26
C SER A 276 -27.14 43.09 -10.53
N ILE A 277 -27.19 43.38 -9.23
CA ILE A 277 -28.39 43.25 -8.41
C ILE A 277 -29.30 44.46 -8.57
N CYS A 278 -30.60 44.21 -8.72
CA CYS A 278 -31.62 45.23 -8.75
C CYS A 278 -31.77 45.86 -7.36
N HIS A 279 -31.56 47.18 -7.25
CA HIS A 279 -31.72 47.87 -5.98
C HIS A 279 -33.17 47.90 -5.48
N GLY A 280 -34.16 47.75 -6.37
CA GLY A 280 -35.58 47.74 -6.00
C GLY A 280 -36.08 46.42 -5.40
N CYS A 281 -35.51 45.27 -5.79
CA CYS A 281 -36.01 43.96 -5.35
C CYS A 281 -34.95 43.04 -4.76
N GLY A 282 -33.66 43.40 -4.82
CA GLY A 282 -32.56 42.58 -4.31
C GLY A 282 -32.22 41.35 -5.17
N HIS A 283 -32.92 41.12 -6.28
CA HIS A 283 -32.65 40.01 -7.19
C HIS A 283 -31.71 40.39 -8.35
N PRO A 284 -30.93 39.43 -8.89
CA PRO A 284 -30.12 39.62 -10.08
C PRO A 284 -30.92 40.14 -11.27
N VAL A 285 -30.39 41.14 -11.98
CA VAL A 285 -30.98 41.61 -13.23
C VAL A 285 -30.46 40.79 -14.40
N THR A 286 -31.27 39.88 -14.91
CA THR A 286 -30.97 39.09 -16.11
C THR A 286 -31.50 39.82 -17.35
N GLY A 287 -30.59 40.31 -18.20
CA GLY A 287 -30.93 40.99 -19.46
C GLY A 287 -31.03 42.52 -19.37
N ARG A 288 -32.14 43.11 -19.80
CA ARG A 288 -32.30 44.57 -19.89
C ARG A 288 -32.36 45.18 -18.49
N CYS A 289 -31.39 46.04 -18.16
CA CYS A 289 -31.37 46.79 -16.91
C CYS A 289 -31.43 48.31 -17.16
N ILE A 290 -32.02 49.04 -16.22
CA ILE A 290 -31.93 50.49 -16.16
C ILE A 290 -30.83 50.83 -15.15
N THR A 291 -29.81 51.56 -15.59
CA THR A 291 -28.76 52.09 -14.71
C THR A 291 -29.04 53.56 -14.45
N ALA A 292 -29.21 53.92 -13.17
CA ALA A 292 -29.48 55.27 -12.69
C ALA A 292 -28.75 55.50 -11.36
N ALA A 293 -28.09 56.64 -11.22
CA ALA A 293 -27.32 57.00 -10.00
C ALA A 293 -26.34 55.92 -9.51
N GLY A 294 -25.65 55.24 -10.44
CA GLY A 294 -24.72 54.15 -10.11
C GLY A 294 -25.40 52.85 -9.64
N ARG A 295 -26.73 52.79 -9.57
CA ARG A 295 -27.52 51.61 -9.19
C ARG A 295 -28.18 51.00 -10.42
N LYS A 296 -28.41 49.68 -10.39
CA LYS A 296 -29.14 48.96 -11.44
C LYS A 296 -30.53 48.58 -10.96
N TYR A 297 -31.48 48.59 -11.88
CA TYR A 297 -32.88 48.28 -11.65
C TYR A 297 -33.42 47.41 -12.80
N HIS A 298 -34.34 46.51 -12.49
CA HIS A 298 -35.25 46.00 -13.51
C HIS A 298 -36.11 47.15 -14.04
N PRO A 299 -36.54 47.13 -15.32
CA PRO A 299 -37.41 48.16 -15.88
C PRO A 299 -38.70 48.39 -15.08
N GLU A 300 -39.27 47.32 -14.52
CA GLU A 300 -40.46 47.35 -13.66
C GLU A 300 -40.20 47.92 -12.26
N HIS A 301 -38.96 47.82 -11.76
CA HIS A 301 -38.56 48.28 -10.44
C HIS A 301 -37.98 49.70 -10.44
N PHE A 302 -37.88 50.34 -11.61
CA PHE A 302 -37.44 51.73 -11.74
C PHE A 302 -38.66 52.67 -11.72
N ILE A 303 -39.18 52.93 -10.52
CA ILE A 303 -40.41 53.68 -10.28
C ILE A 303 -40.20 54.91 -9.38
N CYS A 304 -41.11 55.88 -9.49
CA CYS A 304 -41.13 57.06 -8.64
C CYS A 304 -41.50 56.66 -7.21
N ALA A 305 -40.67 57.05 -6.23
CA ALA A 305 -40.91 56.72 -4.82
C ALA A 305 -42.19 57.35 -4.22
N TYR A 306 -42.77 58.35 -4.90
CA TYR A 306 -44.01 59.02 -4.46
C TYR A 306 -45.25 58.51 -5.20
N CYS A 307 -45.26 58.58 -6.54
CA CYS A 307 -46.45 58.22 -7.32
C CYS A 307 -46.43 56.77 -7.84
N LEU A 308 -45.34 56.02 -7.61
CA LEU A 308 -45.12 54.66 -8.12
C LEU A 308 -45.15 54.52 -9.65
N GLY A 309 -45.20 55.64 -10.38
CA GLY A 309 -45.16 55.66 -11.84
C GLY A 309 -43.78 55.25 -12.38
N GLN A 310 -43.77 54.51 -13.49
CA GLN A 310 -42.56 54.04 -14.14
C GLN A 310 -41.72 55.21 -14.65
N LEU A 311 -40.45 55.22 -14.27
CA LEU A 311 -39.51 56.27 -14.66
C LEU A 311 -38.80 55.88 -15.95
N GLN A 312 -38.39 56.88 -16.74
CA GLN A 312 -37.62 56.68 -17.96
C GLN A 312 -36.25 57.31 -17.85
N LYS A 313 -35.30 56.84 -18.66
CA LYS A 313 -33.93 57.36 -18.68
C LYS A 313 -33.95 58.85 -19.05
N GLY A 314 -33.60 59.72 -18.09
CA GLY A 314 -33.49 61.17 -18.28
C GLY A 314 -34.65 62.03 -17.74
N THR A 315 -35.72 61.44 -17.20
CA THR A 315 -36.91 62.18 -16.70
C THR A 315 -37.13 62.04 -15.19
N PHE A 316 -36.06 61.77 -14.44
CA PHE A 316 -36.11 61.57 -12.99
C PHE A 316 -35.12 62.47 -12.25
N ARG A 317 -35.38 62.70 -10.97
CA ARG A 317 -34.47 63.37 -10.03
C ARG A 317 -34.28 62.50 -8.80
N GLU A 318 -33.07 62.49 -8.30
CA GLU A 318 -32.70 61.76 -7.09
C GLU A 318 -32.76 62.69 -5.87
N HIS A 319 -33.36 62.21 -4.77
CA HIS A 319 -33.31 62.85 -3.47
C HIS A 319 -33.27 61.79 -2.38
N GLY A 320 -32.28 61.84 -1.47
CA GLY A 320 -32.18 60.91 -0.35
C GLY A 320 -32.21 59.43 -0.76
N GLU A 321 -31.40 59.06 -1.76
CA GLU A 321 -31.33 57.71 -2.37
C GLU A 321 -32.62 57.19 -3.04
N LYS A 322 -33.64 58.03 -3.19
CA LYS A 322 -34.90 57.69 -3.84
C LYS A 322 -35.05 58.43 -5.16
N MET A 323 -35.67 57.77 -6.13
CA MET A 323 -35.91 58.28 -7.46
C MET A 323 -37.31 58.90 -7.53
N TYR A 324 -37.43 60.12 -8.04
CA TYR A 324 -38.70 60.83 -8.20
C TYR A 324 -38.88 61.26 -9.65
N CYS A 325 -40.10 61.22 -10.18
CA CYS A 325 -40.37 61.88 -11.46
C CYS A 325 -40.26 63.40 -11.29
N GLN A 326 -39.93 64.12 -12.36
CA GLN A 326 -39.76 65.58 -12.33
C GLN A 326 -40.93 66.31 -11.65
N GLY A 327 -42.17 65.89 -11.93
CA GLY A 327 -43.38 66.49 -11.36
C GLY A 327 -43.53 66.25 -9.86
N CYS A 328 -43.22 65.06 -9.36
CA CYS A 328 -43.24 64.76 -7.93
C CYS A 328 -42.10 65.46 -7.19
N TYR A 329 -40.90 65.47 -7.79
CA TYR A 329 -39.76 66.14 -7.19
C TYR A 329 -40.03 67.63 -6.96
N ASN A 330 -40.53 68.31 -8.00
CA ASN A 330 -40.82 69.75 -7.90
C ASN A 330 -41.93 70.08 -6.90
N LYS A 331 -42.84 69.14 -6.62
CA LYS A 331 -43.92 69.35 -5.63
C LYS A 331 -43.47 69.09 -4.20
N LEU A 332 -42.43 68.27 -4.01
CA LEU A 332 -41.99 67.82 -2.70
C LEU A 332 -40.76 68.57 -2.19
N PHE A 333 -39.91 69.09 -3.10
CA PHE A 333 -38.58 69.58 -2.75
C PHE A 333 -38.22 70.95 -3.36
N LEU A 334 -39.12 71.58 -4.12
CA LEU A 334 -39.02 72.95 -4.66
C LEU A 334 -40.25 73.74 -4.24
#